data_AF-A0A9C9Z6E1-F1
#
_entry.id   AF-A0A9C9Z6E1-F1
#
_cell.length_a   1.000
_cell.length_b   1.000
_cell.length_c   1.000
_cell.angle_alpha   90.00
_cell.angle_beta   90.00
_cell.angle_gamma   90.00
#
_symmetry.space_group_name_H-M   'P 1'
#
loop_
_entity.id
_entity.type
_entity.pdbx_description
1 polymer ?
#
loop_
_entity_poly.entity_id
_entity_poly.type
_entity_poly.pdbx_seq_one_letter_code
_entity_poly.pdbx_strand_id
1 'polypeptide(L)'
;AIVRTKGNPHCHIVLRGGHTGPNYDASHVAHCEKQLKHAGLPTNIMIDCSHANSHKQPENQLAVIHDIAQQIEAGNHSIKSIMVESNLNAGNQCIPDNLDDLAYGVSVTDGCIDWESTAGALRDLHTRLKRVR
;
A
#
# COMPACT_ATOMS: atom_id res chain seq x y z
N ALA A 1 18.95 16.31 28.18
CA ALA A 1 17.58 16.63 28.63
C ALA A 1 16.79 15.32 28.76
N ILE A 2 15.82 15.25 29.67
CA ILE A 2 14.88 14.12 29.77
C ILE A 2 13.59 14.50 29.05
N VAL A 3 13.10 13.65 28.15
CA VAL A 3 11.90 13.89 27.34
C VAL A 3 10.79 12.93 27.78
N ARG A 4 9.59 13.47 28.02
CA ARG A 4 8.36 12.71 28.32
C ARG A 4 7.29 13.07 27.29
N THR A 5 6.70 12.07 26.66
CA THR A 5 5.63 12.25 25.66
C THR A 5 4.27 11.89 26.24
N LYS A 6 3.19 12.28 25.54
CA LYS A 6 1.80 11.96 25.91
C LYS A 6 1.30 10.62 25.34
N GLY A 7 2.10 9.95 24.52
CA GLY A 7 1.65 8.86 23.65
C GLY A 7 0.86 9.37 22.43
N ASN A 8 0.74 8.53 21.39
CA ASN A 8 -0.04 8.82 20.18
C ASN A 8 -1.16 7.77 20.02
N PRO A 9 -2.44 8.15 20.17
CA PRO A 9 -3.56 7.22 20.00
C PRO A 9 -3.95 6.97 18.53
N HIS A 10 -3.30 7.64 17.57
CA HIS A 10 -3.65 7.59 16.14
C HIS A 10 -2.78 6.62 15.33
N CYS A 11 -2.18 5.63 16.00
CA CYS A 11 -1.43 4.57 15.32
C CYS A 11 -2.38 3.57 14.64
N HIS A 12 -1.89 2.96 13.57
CA HIS A 12 -2.58 1.89 12.84
C HIS A 12 -1.54 0.90 12.31
N ILE A 13 -2.01 -0.26 11.83
CA ILE A 13 -1.14 -1.28 11.25
C ILE A 13 -1.03 -1.13 9.74
N VAL A 14 0.14 -1.47 9.19
CA VAL A 14 0.38 -1.56 7.76
C VAL A 14 0.67 -3.01 7.40
N LEU A 15 -0.19 -3.61 6.57
CA LEU A 15 0.05 -4.91 5.95
C LEU A 15 0.87 -4.71 4.69
N ARG A 16 2.14 -5.10 4.71
CA ARG A 16 3.13 -4.87 3.64
C ARG A 16 3.84 -6.12 3.12
N GLY A 17 3.23 -7.27 3.36
CA GLY A 17 3.82 -8.59 3.15
C GLY A 17 4.98 -8.88 4.10
N GLY A 18 5.67 -9.98 3.83
CA GLY A 18 6.87 -10.37 4.57
C GLY A 18 7.61 -11.52 3.87
N HIS A 19 8.50 -12.19 4.62
CA HIS A 19 9.27 -13.32 4.12
C HIS A 19 8.40 -14.50 3.65
N THR A 20 7.20 -14.63 4.21
CA THR A 20 6.23 -15.68 3.84
C THR A 20 5.38 -15.31 2.63
N GLY A 21 5.58 -14.13 2.03
CA GLY A 21 4.84 -13.65 0.87
C GLY A 21 3.90 -12.47 1.18
N PRO A 22 2.99 -12.17 0.23
CA PRO A 22 1.97 -11.14 0.39
C PRO A 22 1.01 -11.44 1.54
N ASN A 23 0.42 -10.39 2.11
CA ASN A 23 -0.58 -10.47 3.17
C ASN A 23 -1.73 -9.47 3.00
N TYR A 24 -2.07 -9.14 1.74
CA TYR A 24 -3.17 -8.23 1.42
C TYR A 24 -4.52 -8.94 1.23
N ASP A 25 -4.55 -10.25 0.99
CA ASP A 25 -5.79 -10.98 0.72
C ASP A 25 -6.73 -11.03 1.93
N ALA A 26 -7.99 -11.37 1.67
CA ALA A 26 -9.04 -11.39 2.67
C ALA A 26 -8.74 -12.28 3.89
N SER A 27 -7.99 -13.38 3.72
CA SER A 27 -7.66 -14.28 4.82
C SER A 27 -6.65 -13.65 5.78
N HIS A 28 -5.66 -12.95 5.24
CA HIS A 28 -4.68 -12.20 6.03
C HIS A 28 -5.31 -10.99 6.71
N VAL A 29 -6.19 -10.26 6.01
CA VAL A 29 -6.94 -9.14 6.60
C VAL A 29 -7.81 -9.61 7.76
N ALA A 30 -8.58 -10.69 7.59
CA ALA A 30 -9.40 -11.26 8.66
C ALA A 30 -8.55 -11.74 9.86
N HIS A 31 -7.38 -12.31 9.60
CA HIS A 31 -6.44 -12.68 10.65
C HIS A 31 -5.94 -11.46 11.44
N CYS A 32 -5.55 -10.39 10.73
CA CYS A 32 -5.13 -9.13 11.33
C CYS A 32 -6.24 -8.50 12.19
N GLU A 33 -7.48 -8.46 11.68
CA GLU A 33 -8.63 -7.99 12.45
C GLU A 33 -8.81 -8.74 13.76
N LYS A 34 -8.69 -10.07 13.74
CA LYS A 34 -8.80 -10.90 14.95
C LYS A 34 -7.72 -10.56 15.97
N GLN A 35 -6.48 -10.36 15.52
CA GLN A 35 -5.37 -9.97 16.41
C GLN A 35 -5.60 -8.58 17.02
N LEU A 36 -6.01 -7.59 16.22
CA LEU A 36 -6.30 -6.24 16.70
C LEU A 36 -7.43 -6.24 17.74
N LYS A 37 -8.52 -6.95 17.46
CA LYS A 37 -9.64 -7.11 18.41
C LYS A 37 -9.19 -7.77 19.71
N HIS A 38 -8.38 -8.83 19.63
CA HIS A 38 -7.85 -9.51 20.81
C HIS A 38 -6.96 -8.59 21.66
N ALA A 39 -6.19 -7.70 21.02
CA ALA A 39 -5.36 -6.70 21.68
C ALA A 39 -6.14 -5.46 22.18
N GLY A 40 -7.45 -5.37 21.95
CA GLY A 40 -8.26 -4.20 22.31
C GLY A 40 -7.94 -2.94 21.47
N LEU A 41 -7.40 -3.12 20.26
CA LEU A 41 -7.01 -2.04 19.36
C LEU A 41 -8.07 -1.79 18.28
N PRO A 42 -8.16 -0.56 17.73
CA PRO A 42 -9.01 -0.27 16.57
C PRO A 42 -8.60 -1.11 15.35
N THR A 43 -9.59 -1.63 14.62
CA THR A 43 -9.37 -2.36 13.36
C THR A 43 -9.20 -1.41 12.18
N ASN A 44 -8.18 -0.57 12.24
CA ASN A 44 -7.79 0.35 11.17
C ASN A 44 -6.57 -0.22 10.47
N ILE A 45 -6.76 -0.73 9.25
CA ILE A 45 -5.72 -1.40 8.47
C ILE A 45 -5.39 -0.54 7.26
N MET A 46 -4.10 -0.26 7.09
CA MET A 46 -3.52 0.20 5.83
C MET A 46 -2.91 -1.00 5.11
N ILE A 47 -3.10 -1.10 3.80
CA ILE A 47 -2.43 -2.12 2.99
C ILE A 47 -1.44 -1.42 2.07
N ASP A 48 -0.18 -1.82 2.16
CA ASP A 48 0.87 -1.42 1.23
C ASP A 48 0.79 -2.30 -0.02
N CYS A 49 0.57 -1.67 -1.18
CA CYS A 49 0.43 -2.38 -2.44
C CYS A 49 1.78 -2.82 -3.02
N SER A 50 2.90 -2.26 -2.55
CA SER A 50 4.25 -2.48 -3.05
C SER A 50 5.00 -3.57 -2.24
N HIS A 51 6.32 -3.48 -2.18
CA HIS A 51 7.20 -4.31 -1.37
C HIS A 51 6.91 -5.81 -1.50
N ALA A 52 6.73 -6.52 -0.38
CA ALA A 52 6.49 -7.96 -0.40
C ALA A 52 5.09 -8.31 -0.91
N ASN A 53 4.13 -7.36 -0.86
CA ASN A 53 2.81 -7.55 -1.44
C ASN A 53 2.81 -7.53 -2.96
N SER A 54 3.72 -6.77 -3.59
CA SER A 54 3.91 -6.78 -5.04
C SER A 54 4.93 -7.81 -5.54
N HIS A 55 5.49 -8.64 -4.64
CA HIS A 55 6.69 -9.44 -4.92
C HIS A 55 7.87 -8.62 -5.45
N LYS A 56 7.97 -7.35 -5.04
CA LYS A 56 8.95 -6.36 -5.54
C LYS A 56 8.87 -6.12 -7.05
N GLN A 57 7.70 -6.37 -7.65
CA GLN A 57 7.40 -6.07 -9.05
C GLN A 57 6.37 -4.93 -9.08
N PRO A 58 6.75 -3.71 -9.49
CA PRO A 58 5.88 -2.54 -9.37
C PRO A 58 4.52 -2.69 -10.05
N GLU A 59 4.48 -3.37 -11.20
CA GLU A 59 3.26 -3.66 -11.97
C GLU A 59 2.22 -4.46 -11.17
N ASN A 60 2.65 -5.31 -10.24
CA ASN A 60 1.76 -6.12 -9.41
C ASN A 60 0.98 -5.27 -8.39
N GLN A 61 1.39 -4.02 -8.12
CA GLN A 61 0.62 -3.11 -7.26
C GLN A 61 -0.83 -2.95 -7.75
N LEU A 62 -1.07 -3.00 -9.06
CA LEU A 62 -2.41 -2.90 -9.64
C LEU A 62 -3.30 -4.10 -9.27
N ALA A 63 -2.72 -5.30 -9.23
CA ALA A 63 -3.45 -6.50 -8.81
C ALA A 63 -3.80 -6.44 -7.32
N VAL A 64 -2.88 -5.94 -6.48
CA VAL A 64 -3.12 -5.71 -5.05
C VAL A 64 -4.25 -4.69 -4.85
N ILE A 65 -4.20 -3.56 -5.56
CA ILE A 65 -5.25 -2.54 -5.53
C ILE A 65 -6.62 -3.12 -5.93
N HIS A 66 -6.65 -3.95 -6.97
CA HIS A 66 -7.88 -4.56 -7.45
C HIS A 66 -8.51 -5.49 -6.41
N ASP A 67 -7.70 -6.32 -5.75
CA ASP A 67 -8.12 -7.23 -4.68
C ASP A 67 -8.67 -6.45 -3.47
N ILE A 68 -7.95 -5.40 -3.03
CA ILE A 68 -8.41 -4.52 -1.95
C ILE A 68 -9.78 -3.91 -2.26
N ALA A 69 -9.97 -3.43 -3.48
CA ALA A 69 -11.25 -2.88 -3.90
C ALA A 69 -12.38 -3.93 -3.86
N GLN A 70 -12.11 -5.18 -4.28
CA GLN A 70 -13.08 -6.28 -4.19
C GLN A 70 -13.46 -6.57 -2.74
N GLN A 71 -12.49 -6.57 -1.82
CA GLN A 71 -12.76 -6.79 -0.40
C GLN A 71 -13.65 -5.69 0.18
N ILE A 72 -13.38 -4.42 -0.14
CA ILE A 72 -14.20 -3.29 0.32
C ILE A 72 -15.61 -3.38 -0.28
N GLU A 73 -15.75 -3.69 -1.56
CA GLU A 73 -17.06 -3.93 -2.21
C GLU A 73 -17.83 -5.09 -1.57
N ALA A 74 -17.13 -6.12 -1.09
CA ALA A 74 -17.70 -7.25 -0.37
C ALA A 74 -18.08 -6.92 1.10
N GLY A 75 -17.90 -5.67 1.54
CA GLY A 75 -18.29 -5.21 2.87
C GLY A 75 -17.15 -5.17 3.90
N ASN A 76 -15.89 -5.26 3.47
CA ASN A 76 -14.78 -5.00 4.39
C ASN A 76 -14.75 -3.52 4.79
N HIS A 77 -14.87 -3.27 6.09
CA HIS A 77 -14.79 -1.92 6.66
C HIS A 77 -13.50 -1.66 7.45
N SER A 78 -12.61 -2.64 7.60
CA SER A 78 -11.36 -2.51 8.37
C SER A 78 -10.21 -1.93 7.52
N ILE A 79 -10.24 -2.12 6.21
CA ILE A 79 -9.31 -1.48 5.28
C ILE A 79 -9.68 -0.01 5.16
N LYS A 80 -8.84 0.86 5.71
CA LYS A 80 -9.07 2.33 5.75
C LYS A 80 -8.23 3.10 4.74
N SER A 81 -7.16 2.49 4.24
CA SER A 81 -6.20 3.18 3.38
C SER A 81 -5.32 2.19 2.62
N ILE A 82 -4.70 2.68 1.56
CA ILE A 82 -3.68 1.98 0.81
C ILE A 82 -2.42 2.83 0.71
N MET A 83 -1.26 2.20 0.54
CA MET A 83 0.00 2.85 0.19
C MET A 83 0.44 2.35 -1.20
N VAL A 84 0.87 3.26 -2.06
CA VAL A 84 1.24 2.98 -3.45
C VAL A 84 2.55 3.69 -3.75
N GLU A 85 3.47 2.99 -4.41
CA GLU A 85 4.72 3.57 -4.91
C GLU A 85 4.58 3.89 -6.40
N SER A 86 4.40 5.18 -6.67
CA SER A 86 4.18 5.73 -8.01
C SER A 86 5.16 6.85 -8.31
N ASN A 87 5.59 6.97 -9.57
CA ASN A 87 6.38 8.10 -10.06
C ASN A 87 5.90 8.51 -11.45
N LEU A 88 6.50 9.54 -12.04
CA LEU A 88 6.14 9.99 -13.40
C LEU A 88 6.33 8.87 -14.41
N ASN A 89 7.47 8.17 -14.32
CA ASN A 89 7.83 7.04 -15.17
C ASN A 89 7.98 5.77 -14.32
N ALA A 90 7.68 4.61 -14.93
CA ALA A 90 7.71 3.31 -14.25
C ALA A 90 9.14 2.83 -13.95
N GLY A 91 9.22 1.86 -13.03
CA GLY A 91 10.46 1.16 -12.69
C GLY A 91 11.36 1.98 -11.76
N ASN A 92 12.64 1.65 -11.78
CA ASN A 92 13.69 2.32 -11.05
C ASN A 92 14.99 2.40 -11.87
N GLN A 93 15.96 3.13 -11.33
CA GLN A 93 17.30 3.29 -11.86
C GLN A 93 18.32 3.31 -10.71
N CYS A 94 19.56 2.92 -10.99
CA CYS A 94 20.67 3.17 -10.07
C CYS A 94 21.12 4.63 -10.15
N ILE A 95 21.73 5.14 -9.08
CA ILE A 95 22.38 6.46 -9.12
C ILE A 95 23.68 6.31 -9.94
N PRO A 96 23.81 6.99 -11.09
CA PRO A 96 25.02 6.97 -11.90
C PRO A 96 26.13 7.82 -11.27
N ASP A 97 27.38 7.65 -11.75
CA ASP A 97 28.51 8.49 -11.32
C ASP A 97 28.32 9.96 -11.73
N ASN A 98 27.74 10.19 -12.92
CA ASN A 98 27.35 11.52 -13.39
C ASN A 98 25.84 11.73 -13.21
N LEU A 99 25.46 12.61 -12.29
CA LEU A 99 24.04 12.85 -11.95
C LEU A 99 23.21 13.43 -13.10
N ASP A 100 23.85 14.03 -14.11
CA ASP A 100 23.15 14.53 -15.31
C ASP A 100 22.57 13.39 -16.17
N ASP A 101 23.03 12.14 -15.97
CA ASP A 101 22.56 10.96 -16.69
C ASP A 101 21.29 10.33 -16.06
N LEU A 102 20.78 10.90 -14.96
CA LEU A 102 19.55 10.43 -14.32
C LEU A 102 18.35 10.60 -15.27
N ALA A 103 17.62 9.51 -15.51
CA ALA A 103 16.35 9.57 -16.19
C ALA A 103 15.35 10.37 -15.34
N TYR A 104 14.82 11.45 -15.90
CA TYR A 104 13.85 12.28 -15.22
C TYR A 104 12.60 11.47 -14.82
N GLY A 105 12.15 11.62 -13.57
CA GLY A 105 10.90 11.02 -13.10
C GLY A 105 10.93 9.50 -12.92
N VAL A 106 12.11 8.87 -12.87
CA VAL A 106 12.30 7.44 -12.56
C VAL A 106 12.90 7.30 -11.15
N SER A 107 12.34 6.42 -10.33
CA SER A 107 12.79 6.21 -8.94
C SER A 107 14.25 5.77 -8.85
N VAL A 108 15.01 6.26 -7.87
CA VAL A 108 16.38 5.79 -7.58
C VAL A 108 16.44 4.71 -6.49
N THR A 109 15.28 4.29 -5.99
CA THR A 109 15.14 3.27 -4.94
C THR A 109 14.32 2.10 -5.45
N ASP A 110 13.16 1.83 -4.84
CA ASP A 110 12.25 0.79 -5.27
C ASP A 110 11.52 1.22 -6.55
N GLY A 111 11.16 0.23 -7.37
CA GLY A 111 10.45 0.47 -8.62
C GLY A 111 9.04 0.99 -8.38
N CYS A 112 8.60 1.93 -9.20
CA CYS A 112 7.28 2.52 -9.10
C CYS A 112 6.40 2.15 -10.31
N ILE A 113 5.08 2.23 -10.15
CA ILE A 113 4.18 2.36 -11.31
C ILE A 113 4.28 3.76 -11.90
N ASP A 114 3.97 3.91 -13.19
CA ASP A 114 3.95 5.21 -13.86
C ASP A 114 2.70 6.03 -13.52
N TRP A 115 2.69 7.26 -14.03
CA TRP A 115 1.60 8.20 -13.82
C TRP A 115 0.27 7.72 -14.43
N GLU A 116 0.30 7.11 -15.61
CA GLU A 116 -0.91 6.63 -16.29
C GLU A 116 -1.58 5.53 -15.49
N SER A 117 -0.80 4.54 -15.03
CA SER A 117 -1.25 3.46 -14.15
C SER A 117 -1.79 4.00 -12.83
N THR A 118 -1.12 4.98 -12.24
CA THR A 118 -1.54 5.64 -11.00
C THR A 118 -2.90 6.32 -11.16
N ALA A 119 -3.04 7.15 -12.19
CA ALA A 119 -4.27 7.87 -12.46
C ALA A 119 -5.42 6.91 -12.83
N GLY A 120 -5.13 5.84 -13.57
CA GLY A 120 -6.07 4.77 -13.88
C GLY A 120 -6.58 4.07 -12.61
N ALA A 121 -5.66 3.59 -11.77
CA ALA A 121 -5.98 2.88 -10.53
C ALA A 121 -6.82 3.73 -9.56
N LEU A 122 -6.45 5.00 -9.35
CA LEU A 122 -7.19 5.88 -8.45
C LEU A 122 -8.61 6.20 -8.96
N ARG A 123 -8.78 6.37 -10.29
CA ARG A 123 -10.10 6.59 -10.89
C ARG A 123 -10.96 5.33 -10.84
N ASP A 124 -10.37 4.16 -11.06
CA ASP A 124 -11.07 2.87 -10.92
C ASP A 124 -11.55 2.67 -9.47
N LEU A 125 -10.64 2.82 -8.50
CA LEU A 125 -10.98 2.79 -7.07
C LEU A 125 -12.11 3.75 -6.73
N HIS A 126 -12.02 5.01 -7.17
CA HIS A 126 -13.09 5.97 -6.94
C HIS A 126 -14.42 5.49 -7.53
N THR A 127 -14.42 5.03 -8.79
CA THR A 127 -15.63 4.60 -9.50
C THR A 127 -16.31 3.44 -8.78
N ARG A 128 -15.52 2.45 -8.37
CA ARG A 128 -15.95 1.24 -7.66
C ARG A 128 -16.47 1.55 -6.27
N LEU A 129 -15.69 2.29 -5.49
CA LEU A 129 -15.98 2.51 -4.06
C LEU A 129 -16.98 3.63 -3.79
N LYS A 130 -17.30 4.49 -4.76
CA LYS A 130 -18.27 5.59 -4.60
C LYS A 130 -19.65 5.14 -4.09
N ARG A 131 -20.04 3.89 -4.38
CA ARG A 131 -21.35 3.33 -3.97
C ARG A 131 -21.30 2.52 -2.69
N VAL A 132 -20.09 2.18 -2.23
CA VAL A 132 -19.87 1.46 -0.97
C VAL A 132 -19.98 2.49 0.15
N ARG A 133 -20.99 2.34 1.01
CA ARG A 133 -21.23 3.19 2.19
C ARG A 133 -20.82 2.46 3.45
#